data_AF-A0A2U3KXX4-F1
#
_entry.id   AF-A0A2U3KXX4-F1
#
_cell.length_a   1.000
_cell.length_b   1.000
_cell.length_c   1.000
_cell.angle_alpha   90.00
_cell.angle_beta   90.00
_cell.angle_gamma   90.00
#
_symmetry.space_group_name_H-M   'P 1'
#
loop_
_entity.id
_entity.type
_entity.pdbx_description
1 polymer ?
#
loop_
_entity_poly.entity_id
_entity_poly.type
_entity_poly.pdbx_seq_one_letter_code
_entity_poly.pdbx_strand_id
1 'polypeptide(L)'
;MIEDDQSGLKMAECMLEFEERSSAGRLNTNRDNADQGLAKLVLTLVELLRRVMEHEALRRIDGGTLTEGEIEEMGETFLKLDNKMVEMREIFGLKEEDLNLDLGPLGNLM
;
A
#
# COMPACT_ATOMS: atom_id res chain seq x y z
N MET A 1 16.45 -37.70 -33.60
CA MET A 1 16.36 -36.22 -33.64
C MET A 1 14.92 -35.87 -33.31
N ILE A 2 14.61 -35.87 -32.01
CA ILE A 2 13.32 -35.42 -31.46
C ILE A 2 13.74 -34.37 -30.43
N GLU A 3 14.08 -33.18 -30.91
CA GLU A 3 14.27 -32.02 -30.07
C GLU A 3 12.93 -31.27 -30.03
N ASP A 4 12.59 -30.81 -28.83
CA ASP A 4 11.60 -29.76 -28.55
C ASP A 4 10.10 -30.07 -28.64
N ASP A 5 9.58 -30.76 -27.61
CA ASP A 5 8.23 -30.52 -27.06
C ASP A 5 8.27 -29.73 -25.73
N GLN A 6 9.47 -29.41 -25.21
CA GLN A 6 9.63 -28.61 -23.99
C GLN A 6 9.26 -27.12 -24.19
N SER A 7 9.27 -26.63 -25.43
CA SER A 7 9.01 -25.21 -25.72
C SER A 7 7.54 -24.84 -25.48
N GLY A 8 6.59 -25.72 -25.83
CA GLY A 8 5.16 -25.51 -25.57
C GLY A 8 4.82 -25.61 -24.08
N LEU A 9 5.45 -26.56 -23.37
CA LEU A 9 5.28 -26.73 -21.93
C LEU A 9 5.81 -25.52 -21.14
N LYS A 10 6.98 -25.00 -21.55
CA LYS A 10 7.61 -23.83 -20.94
C LYS A 10 6.85 -22.53 -21.23
N MET A 11 6.17 -22.43 -22.38
CA MET A 11 5.26 -21.32 -22.67
C MET A 11 3.98 -21.39 -21.84
N ALA A 12 3.44 -22.59 -21.61
CA ALA A 12 2.28 -22.79 -20.75
C ALA A 12 2.62 -22.51 -19.27
N GLU A 13 3.76 -22.98 -18.77
CA GLU A 13 4.28 -22.61 -17.43
C GLU A 13 4.49 -21.09 -17.31
N CYS A 14 5.08 -20.45 -18.32
CA CYS A 14 5.25 -18.99 -18.35
C CYS A 14 3.92 -18.25 -18.35
N MET A 15 2.91 -18.72 -19.09
CA MET A 15 1.56 -18.14 -19.08
C MET A 15 0.86 -18.29 -17.72
N LEU A 16 1.00 -19.44 -17.06
CA LEU A 16 0.43 -19.69 -15.74
C LEU A 16 1.12 -18.85 -14.65
N GLU A 17 2.46 -18.74 -14.69
CA GLU A 17 3.22 -17.85 -13.80
C GLU A 17 2.87 -16.37 -14.02
N PHE A 18 2.59 -15.98 -15.28
CA PHE A 18 2.19 -14.61 -15.62
C PHE A 18 0.78 -14.29 -15.11
N GLU A 19 -0.16 -15.23 -15.23
CA GLU A 19 -1.51 -15.09 -14.64
C GLU A 19 -1.47 -15.03 -13.11
N GLU A 20 -0.69 -15.89 -12.44
CA GLU A 20 -0.56 -15.86 -10.98
C GLU A 20 0.02 -14.52 -10.49
N ARG A 21 1.10 -14.03 -11.10
CA ARG A 21 1.67 -12.71 -10.78
C ARG A 21 0.71 -11.56 -11.06
N SER A 22 -0.11 -11.66 -12.10
CA SER A 22 -1.13 -10.64 -12.42
C SER A 22 -2.31 -10.62 -11.44
N SER A 23 -2.54 -11.70 -10.70
CA SER A 23 -3.62 -11.81 -9.71
C SER A 23 -3.22 -11.35 -8.31
N ALA A 24 -1.93 -11.46 -7.96
CA ALA A 24 -1.40 -11.10 -6.65
C ALA A 24 -1.38 -9.57 -6.39
N GLY A 25 -1.26 -8.76 -7.45
CA GLY A 25 -1.29 -7.30 -7.38
C GLY A 25 -2.64 -6.66 -7.69
N ARG A 26 -3.71 -7.44 -7.85
CA ARG A 26 -5.05 -6.87 -8.05
C ARG A 26 -5.73 -6.76 -6.70
N LEU A 27 -6.17 -5.55 -6.36
CA LEU A 27 -7.15 -5.31 -5.31
C LEU A 27 -8.28 -6.33 -5.52
N ASN A 28 -8.30 -7.38 -4.70
CA ASN A 28 -9.15 -8.54 -4.91
C ASN A 28 -10.55 -8.15 -4.44
N THR A 29 -11.26 -7.36 -5.26
CA THR A 29 -12.61 -6.85 -5.02
C THR A 29 -13.66 -7.91 -5.36
N ASN A 30 -13.40 -9.17 -4.98
CA ASN A 30 -14.43 -10.19 -5.05
C ASN A 30 -15.63 -9.71 -4.21
N ARG A 31 -16.84 -9.96 -4.70
CA ARG A 31 -18.10 -9.42 -4.14
C ARG A 31 -18.26 -9.71 -2.66
N ASP A 32 -17.69 -10.81 -2.18
CA ASP A 32 -17.78 -11.24 -0.78
C ASP A 32 -16.84 -10.45 0.17
N ASN A 33 -15.78 -9.82 -0.36
CA ASN A 33 -14.74 -9.12 0.44
C ASN A 33 -14.44 -7.68 -0.06
N ALA A 34 -15.38 -7.06 -0.79
CA ALA A 34 -15.19 -5.73 -1.37
C ALA A 34 -14.87 -4.65 -0.31
N ASP A 35 -15.46 -4.75 0.88
CA ASP A 35 -15.24 -3.82 1.99
C ASP A 35 -13.79 -3.84 2.49
N GLN A 36 -13.20 -5.03 2.62
CA GLN A 36 -11.81 -5.19 3.06
C GLN A 36 -10.83 -4.67 2.00
N GLY A 37 -11.11 -4.94 0.71
CA GLY A 37 -10.32 -4.41 -0.40
C GLY A 37 -10.36 -2.88 -0.45
N LEU A 38 -11.55 -2.28 -0.33
CA LEU A 38 -11.71 -0.83 -0.29
C LEU A 38 -11.03 -0.22 0.94
N ALA A 39 -11.16 -0.85 2.11
CA ALA A 39 -10.48 -0.41 3.32
C ALA A 39 -8.96 -0.41 3.15
N LYS A 40 -8.38 -1.47 2.58
CA LYS A 40 -6.96 -1.53 2.24
C LYS A 40 -6.56 -0.38 1.32
N LEU A 41 -7.30 -0.12 0.24
CA LEU A 41 -7.02 0.99 -0.67
C LEU A 41 -7.02 2.35 0.02
N VAL A 42 -8.06 2.62 0.81
CA VAL A 42 -8.21 3.91 1.50
C VAL A 42 -7.13 4.09 2.55
N LEU A 43 -6.86 3.06 3.35
CA LEU A 43 -5.81 3.10 4.38
C LEU A 43 -4.42 3.27 3.77
N THR A 44 -4.15 2.58 2.65
CA THR A 44 -2.91 2.77 1.88
C THR A 44 -2.78 4.21 1.38
N LEU A 45 -3.86 4.82 0.86
CA LEU A 45 -3.84 6.22 0.41
C LEU A 45 -3.62 7.20 1.57
N VAL A 46 -4.30 7.00 2.69
CA VAL A 46 -4.13 7.83 3.88
C VAL A 46 -2.70 7.73 4.41
N GLU A 47 -2.12 6.54 4.45
CA GLU A 47 -0.74 6.32 4.87
C GLU A 47 0.26 7.02 3.93
N LEU A 48 0.03 6.99 2.62
CA LEU A 48 0.86 7.73 1.66
C LEU A 48 0.80 9.24 1.94
N LEU A 49 -0.40 9.78 2.13
CA LEU A 49 -0.57 11.20 2.45
C LEU A 49 0.11 11.57 3.77
N ARG A 50 0.01 10.70 4.79
CA ARG A 50 0.70 10.88 6.08
C ARG A 50 2.21 11.01 5.89
N ARG A 51 2.84 10.10 5.13
CA ARG A 51 4.29 10.14 4.85
C ARG A 51 4.71 11.42 4.13
N VAL A 52 3.91 11.87 3.16
CA VAL A 52 4.17 13.13 2.44
C VAL A 52 4.07 14.32 3.39
N MET A 53 3.04 14.35 4.24
CA MET A 53 2.86 15.41 5.23
C MET A 53 3.99 15.42 6.28
N GLU A 54 4.44 14.25 6.73
CA GLU A 54 5.57 14.12 7.66
C GLU A 54 6.88 14.62 7.03
N HIS A 55 7.13 14.28 5.77
CA HIS A 55 8.29 14.80 5.06
C HIS A 55 8.25 16.34 4.94
N GLU A 56 7.09 16.91 4.61
CA GLU A 56 6.92 18.36 4.56
C GLU A 56 7.07 19.01 5.93
N ALA A 57 6.54 18.37 6.98
CA ALA A 57 6.66 18.82 8.36
C ALA A 57 8.13 18.96 8.77
N LEU A 58 8.95 17.94 8.52
CA LEU A 58 10.38 17.97 8.78
C LEU A 58 11.05 19.12 8.02
N ARG A 59 10.74 19.28 6.73
CA ARG A 59 11.31 20.37 5.92
C ARG A 59 10.96 21.76 6.45
N ARG A 60 9.75 21.94 7.00
CA ARG A 60 9.31 23.21 7.58
C ARG A 60 9.94 23.49 8.95
N ILE A 61 10.14 22.44 9.75
CA ILE A 61 10.88 22.51 11.01
C ILE A 61 12.31 22.94 10.74
N ASP A 62 13.00 22.26 9.82
CA ASP A 62 14.39 22.59 9.44
C ASP A 62 14.50 23.98 8.82
N GLY A 63 13.48 24.40 8.07
CA GLY A 63 13.37 25.74 7.48
C GLY A 63 13.00 26.85 8.47
N GLY A 64 12.67 26.51 9.73
CA GLY A 64 12.23 27.48 10.74
C GLY A 64 10.94 28.20 10.39
N THR A 65 10.08 27.60 9.55
CA THR A 65 8.82 28.23 9.09
C THR A 65 7.63 27.92 9.99
N LEU A 66 7.84 27.14 11.06
CA LEU A 66 6.86 26.81 12.08
C LEU A 66 7.35 27.25 13.46
N THR A 67 6.43 27.74 14.28
CA THR A 67 6.66 28.01 15.70
C THR A 67 6.65 26.72 16.51
N GLU A 68 7.22 26.75 17.72
CA GLU A 68 7.28 25.59 18.62
C GLU A 68 5.88 25.01 18.94
N GLY A 69 4.88 25.88 19.15
CA GLY A 69 3.50 25.45 19.37
C GLY A 69 2.84 24.80 18.14
N GLU A 70 3.12 25.30 16.93
CA GLU A 70 2.64 24.67 15.69
C GLU A 70 3.28 23.30 15.44
N ILE A 71 4.54 23.13 15.83
CA ILE A 71 5.24 21.84 15.77
C ILE A 71 4.57 20.84 16.73
N GLU A 72 4.28 21.26 17.96
CA GLU A 72 3.60 20.42 18.95
C GLU A 72 2.19 20.01 18.49
N GLU A 73 1.38 20.96 18.03
CA GLU A 73 0.01 20.69 17.54
C GLU A 73 -0.01 19.72 16.36
N MET A 74 0.93 19.89 15.43
CA MET A 74 1.11 18.98 14.29
C MET A 74 1.53 17.59 14.74
N GLY A 75 2.48 17.49 15.68
CA GLY A 75 2.91 16.23 16.27
C GLY A 75 1.76 15.47 16.95
N GLU A 76 0.95 16.17 17.75
CA GLU A 76 -0.26 15.58 18.34
C GLU A 76 -1.24 15.07 17.28
N THR A 77 -1.39 15.82 16.19
CA THR A 77 -2.30 15.45 15.10
C THR A 77 -1.84 14.18 14.40
N PHE A 78 -0.54 14.05 14.11
CA PHE A 78 0.01 12.82 13.55
C PHE A 78 -0.13 11.62 14.49
N LEU A 79 0.08 11.80 15.79
CA LEU A 79 -0.13 10.73 16.77
C LEU A 79 -1.59 10.27 16.82
N LYS A 80 -2.55 11.21 16.81
CA LYS A 80 -3.99 10.90 16.76
C LYS A 80 -4.35 10.14 15.47
N LEU A 81 -3.79 10.54 14.33
CA LEU A 81 -3.99 9.85 13.06
C LEU A 81 -3.41 8.43 13.09
N ASP A 82 -2.19 8.25 13.60
CA ASP A 82 -1.53 6.94 13.70
C ASP A 82 -2.34 5.96 14.56
N ASN A 83 -2.83 6.42 15.72
CA ASN A 83 -3.74 5.62 16.57
C ASN A 83 -5.02 5.23 15.83
N LYS A 84 -5.61 6.15 15.05
CA LYS A 84 -6.84 5.84 14.29
C LYS A 84 -6.56 4.87 13.14
N MET A 85 -5.38 4.92 12.55
CA MET A 85 -4.92 3.97 11.53
C MET A 85 -4.76 2.56 12.12
N VAL A 86 -4.23 2.42 13.34
CA VAL A 86 -4.17 1.14 14.07
C VAL A 86 -5.59 0.58 14.27
N GLU A 87 -6.50 1.38 14.83
CA GLU A 87 -7.88 0.97 15.10
C GLU A 87 -8.59 0.51 13.81
N MET A 88 -8.45 1.26 12.72
CA MET A 88 -9.08 0.91 11.45
C MET A 88 -8.50 -0.37 10.85
N ARG A 89 -7.18 -0.56 10.92
CA ARG A 89 -6.53 -1.81 10.49
C ARG A 89 -7.10 -3.01 11.25
N GLU A 90 -7.24 -2.91 12.57
CA GLU A 90 -7.82 -3.98 13.39
C GLU A 90 -9.27 -4.30 13.00
N ILE A 91 -10.11 -3.28 12.78
CA ILE A 91 -11.51 -3.44 12.36
C ILE A 91 -11.62 -4.21 11.04
N PHE A 92 -10.74 -3.95 10.08
CA PHE A 92 -10.74 -4.59 8.77
C PHE A 92 -9.84 -5.84 8.68
N GLY A 93 -9.24 -6.27 9.80
CA GLY A 93 -8.34 -7.43 9.85
C GLY A 93 -7.10 -7.28 8.97
N LEU A 94 -6.59 -6.06 8.85
CA LEU A 94 -5.41 -5.70 8.06
C LEU A 94 -4.20 -5.53 8.96
N LYS A 95 -3.03 -5.85 8.43
CA LYS A 95 -1.73 -5.55 9.04
C LYS A 95 -1.10 -4.33 8.37
N GLU A 96 0.02 -3.86 8.93
CA GLU A 96 0.81 -2.79 8.31
C GLU A 96 1.32 -3.15 6.92
N GLU A 97 1.86 -4.36 6.80
CA GLU A 97 2.39 -4.93 5.56
C GLU A 97 1.33 -5.01 4.45
N ASP A 98 0.05 -5.11 4.83
CA ASP A 98 -1.06 -5.11 3.88
C ASP A 98 -1.28 -3.74 3.22
N LEU A 99 -0.76 -2.65 3.79
CA LEU A 99 -0.87 -1.33 3.17
C LEU A 99 0.11 -1.12 2.02
N ASN A 100 1.08 -2.02 1.85
CA ASN A 100 1.88 -2.04 0.63
C ASN A 100 1.05 -2.62 -0.52
N LEU A 101 0.57 -1.73 -1.37
CA LEU A 101 -0.27 -2.10 -2.50
C LEU A 101 0.57 -2.21 -3.76
N ASP A 102 0.56 -3.41 -4.36
CA ASP A 102 1.03 -3.63 -5.72
C ASP A 102 -0.04 -3.15 -6.71
N LEU A 103 0.36 -2.32 -7.66
CA LEU A 103 -0.48 -1.76 -8.71
C LEU A 103 -0.17 -2.39 -10.08
N GLY A 104 0.59 -3.49 -10.09
CA GLY A 104 1.04 -4.22 -11.28
C GLY A 104 2.05 -3.39 -12.10
N PRO A 105 1.72 -2.99 -13.34
CA PRO A 105 2.65 -2.26 -14.21
C PRO A 105 3.04 -0.87 -13.68
N LEU A 106 2.29 -0.33 -12.71
CA LEU A 106 2.62 0.95 -12.05
C LEU A 106 3.58 0.78 -10.86
N GLY A 107 3.93 -0.45 -10.49
CA GLY A 107 4.78 -0.76 -9.35
C GLY A 107 4.03 -0.79 -8.01
N ASN A 108 4.80 -0.83 -6.92
CA ASN A 108 4.27 -0.82 -5.56
C ASN A 108 4.17 0.61 -5.02
N LEU A 109 3.16 0.88 -4.20
CA LEU A 109 2.95 2.21 -3.64
C LEU A 109 3.82 2.49 -2.40
N MET A 110 4.37 1.47 -1.74
CA MET A 110 5.20 1.62 -0.53
C MET A 110 6.40 0.67 -0.44
#